data_AF-A0AAD6WMF5-F1
#
_entry.id   AF-A0AAD6WMF5-F1
#
_cell.length_a   1.000
_cell.length_b   1.000
_cell.length_c   1.000
_cell.angle_alpha   90.00
_cell.angle_beta   90.00
_cell.angle_gamma   90.00
#
_symmetry.space_group_name_H-M   'P 1'
#
loop_
_entity.id
_entity.type
_entity.pdbx_description
1 polymer ?
#
loop_
_entity_poly.entity_id
_entity_poly.type
_entity_poly.pdbx_seq_one_letter_code
_entity_poly.pdbx_strand_id
1 'polypeptide(L)' 'PMHTSALTGQLWLNELVAGHPARFRDQLGMGKLAFSRLSNELQIHSGLRASKHVSADEKLATFLHF' A
#
# COMPACT_ATOMS: atom_id res chain seq x y z
N PRO A 1 13.73 -12.51 7.86
CA PRO A 1 14.16 -11.35 7.03
C PRO A 1 13.98 -10.06 7.83
N MET A 2 15.10 -9.51 8.33
CA MET A 2 15.09 -8.29 9.14
C MET A 2 14.91 -7.08 8.22
N HIS A 3 13.96 -6.22 8.57
CA HIS A 3 13.54 -5.02 7.84
C HIS A 3 14.66 -3.96 7.84
N THR A 4 15.73 -4.17 7.06
CA THR A 4 16.87 -3.25 6.94
C THR A 4 16.65 -2.18 5.88
N SER A 5 15.48 -1.57 5.87
CA SER A 5 15.25 -0.35 5.11
C SER A 5 14.69 0.72 6.04
N ALA A 6 15.54 1.70 6.34
CA ALA A 6 15.17 3.01 6.85
C ALA A 6 14.35 3.84 5.81
N LEU A 7 13.64 3.17 4.90
CA LEU A 7 12.82 3.75 3.85
C LEU A 7 11.37 3.67 4.35
N THR A 8 10.68 4.81 4.41
CA THR A 8 9.29 4.95 4.89
C THR A 8 8.35 3.92 4.24
N GLY A 9 7.22 3.58 4.89
CA GLY A 9 6.26 2.64 4.30
C GLY A 9 5.75 3.10 2.93
N GLN A 10 5.74 4.42 2.68
CA GLN A 10 5.51 4.98 1.35
C GLN A 10 6.57 4.59 0.31
N LEU A 11 7.86 4.56 0.67
CA LEU A 11 8.93 4.14 -0.24
C LEU A 11 8.84 2.65 -0.56
N TRP A 12 8.53 1.81 0.44
CA TRP A 12 8.23 0.40 0.22
C TRP A 12 7.03 0.22 -0.73
N LEU A 13 5.95 0.97 -0.53
CA LEU A 13 4.78 0.93 -1.40
C LEU A 13 5.15 1.35 -2.83
N ASN A 14 5.96 2.41 -2.98
CA ASN A 14 6.42 2.88 -4.29
C ASN A 14 7.25 1.81 -5.01
N GLU A 15 8.15 1.13 -4.31
CA GLU A 15 8.92 0.00 -4.87
C GLU A 15 8.03 -1.16 -5.28
N LEU A 16 6.98 -1.44 -4.50
CA LEU A 16 6.03 -2.50 -4.79
C LEU A 16 5.20 -2.17 -6.03
N VAL A 17 4.76 -0.91 -6.16
CA VAL A 17 4.04 -0.41 -7.33
C VAL A 17 4.94 -0.33 -8.57
N ALA A 18 6.21 0.04 -8.44
CA ALA A 18 7.17 0.06 -9.54
C ALA A 18 7.65 -1.34 -9.95
N GLY A 19 7.61 -2.30 -9.02
CA GLY A 19 8.07 -3.66 -9.23
C GLY A 19 7.11 -4.55 -10.03
N HIS A 20 7.49 -5.84 -10.10
CA HIS A 20 6.76 -6.85 -10.87
C HIS A 20 5.31 -7.04 -10.35
N PRO A 21 4.28 -7.10 -11.22
CA PRO A 21 2.89 -7.25 -10.81
C PRO A 21 2.60 -8.48 -9.94
N ALA A 22 3.31 -9.59 -10.19
CA ALA A 22 3.17 -10.79 -9.35
C ALA A 22 3.60 -10.52 -7.91
N ARG A 23 4.74 -9.85 -7.69
CA ARG A 23 5.22 -9.48 -6.35
C ARG A 23 4.23 -8.58 -5.60
N PHE A 24 3.58 -7.65 -6.31
CA PHE A 24 2.52 -6.83 -5.71
C PHE A 24 1.34 -7.69 -5.24
N ARG A 25 0.90 -8.63 -6.07
CA ARG A 25 -0.17 -9.57 -5.72
C ARG A 25 0.23 -10.53 -4.61
N ASP A 26 1.47 -10.98 -4.56
CA ASP A 26 1.95 -11.89 -3.51
C ASP A 26 2.01 -11.17 -2.16
N GLN A 27 2.31 -9.87 -2.16
CA GLN A 27 2.49 -9.06 -0.94
C GLN A 27 1.19 -8.47 -0.39
N LEU A 28 0.21 -8.16 -1.26
CA LEU A 28 -1.05 -7.49 -0.90
C LEU A 28 -2.31 -8.30 -1.28
N GLY A 29 -2.14 -9.49 -1.86
CA GLY A 29 -3.20 -10.45 -2.21
C GLY A 29 -4.09 -10.02 -3.36
N MET A 30 -3.81 -8.87 -3.97
CA MET A 30 -4.62 -8.29 -5.04
C MET A 30 -3.76 -7.58 -6.07
N GLY A 31 -4.31 -7.34 -7.25
CA GLY A 31 -3.62 -6.58 -8.30
C GLY A 31 -3.62 -5.07 -8.02
N LYS A 32 -2.68 -4.35 -8.66
CA LYS A 32 -2.52 -2.88 -8.55
C LYS A 32 -3.82 -2.10 -8.82
N LEU A 33 -4.59 -2.52 -9.84
CA LEU A 33 -5.88 -1.91 -10.16
C LEU A 33 -6.93 -2.11 -9.07
N ALA A 34 -7.00 -3.31 -8.48
CA ALA A 34 -7.92 -3.59 -7.39
C ALA A 34 -7.55 -2.79 -6.14
N PHE A 35 -6.26 -2.71 -5.81
CA PHE A 35 -5.75 -1.87 -4.72
C PHE A 35 -6.09 -0.40 -4.90
N SER A 36 -5.87 0.15 -6.10
CA SER A 36 -6.18 1.56 -6.40
C SER A 36 -7.67 1.86 -6.26
N ARG A 37 -8.54 0.98 -6.77
CA ARG A 37 -10.00 1.13 -6.60
C ARG A 37 -10.41 1.04 -5.14
N LEU A 38 -9.91 0.04 -4.40
CA LEU A 38 -10.20 -0.12 -2.99
C LEU A 38 -9.77 1.11 -2.18
N SER A 39 -8.57 1.63 -2.42
CA SER A 39 -8.11 2.84 -1.74
C SER A 39 -9.01 4.03 -2.03
N ASN A 40 -9.40 4.23 -3.29
CA ASN A 40 -10.28 5.31 -3.68
C ASN A 40 -11.66 5.21 -2.99
N GLU A 41 -12.28 4.03 -3.00
CA GLU A 41 -13.55 3.76 -2.33
C GLU A 41 -13.47 4.03 -0.82
N LEU A 42 -12.41 3.58 -0.16
CA LEU A 42 -12.22 3.80 1.28
C LEU A 42 -12.00 5.28 1.62
N GLN A 43 -11.29 6.01 0.76
CA GLN A 43 -11.06 7.45 0.95
C GLN A 43 -12.35 8.26 0.74
N ILE A 44 -13.18 7.89 -0.24
CA ILE A 44 -14.43 8.59 -0.54
C ILE A 44 -15.53 8.23 0.47
N HIS A 45 -15.71 6.94 0.77
CA HIS A 45 -16.89 6.45 1.47
C HIS A 45 -16.65 6.04 2.93
N SER A 46 -15.41 5.72 3.32
CA SER A 46 -15.10 5.13 4.64
C SER A 46 -14.26 6.05 5.54
N GLY A 47 -13.93 7.26 5.09
CA GLY A 47 -13.16 8.23 5.87
C GLY A 47 -11.67 7.91 6.00
N LEU A 48 -11.13 7.00 5.17
CA LEU A 48 -9.70 6.75 5.12
C LEU A 48 -9.00 8.03 4.67
N ARG A 49 -8.05 8.52 5.48
CA ARG A 49 -7.31 9.76 5.20
C ARG A 49 -5.85 9.59 5.53
N ALA A 50 -5.00 10.36 4.86
CA ALA A 50 -3.61 10.53 5.26
C ALA A 50 -3.54 11.13 6.69
N SER A 51 -2.49 10.77 7.43
CA SER A 51 -2.08 11.46 8.66
C SER A 51 -0.90 12.40 8.38
N LYS A 52 -0.34 13.01 9.42
CA LYS A 52 0.79 13.95 9.31
C LYS A 52 2.01 13.37 8.57
N HIS A 53 2.24 12.06 8.65
CA HIS A 53 3.43 11.42 8.08
C HIS A 53 3.14 10.12 7.30
N VAL A 54 1.88 9.68 7.20
CA VAL A 54 1.51 8.38 6.61
C VAL A 54 0.36 8.59 5.63
N SER A 55 0.53 8.15 4.39
CA SER A 55 -0.52 8.28 3.37
C SER A 55 -1.68 7.31 3.61
N ALA A 56 -2.83 7.58 3.00
CA ALA A 56 -3.97 6.65 3.04
C ALA A 56 -3.60 5.30 2.40
N ASP A 57 -2.88 5.33 1.28
CA ASP A 57 -2.43 4.12 0.57
C ASP A 57 -1.43 3.32 1.40
N GLU A 58 -0.50 3.99 2.09
CA GLU A 58 0.46 3.35 2.99
C GLU A 58 -0.27 2.63 4.13
N LYS A 59 -1.24 3.29 4.77
CA LYS A 59 -2.06 2.65 5.81
C LYS A 59 -2.79 1.41 5.29
N LEU A 60 -3.40 1.53 4.11
CA LEU A 60 -4.11 0.42 3.50
C LEU A 60 -3.16 -0.72 3.12
N ALA A 61 -2.00 -0.41 2.55
CA ALA A 61 -1.00 -1.39 2.18
C ALA A 61 -0.43 -2.10 3.42
N THR A 62 -0.17 -1.38 4.52
CA THR A 62 0.24 -1.97 5.80
C THR A 62 -0.85 -2.90 6.35
N PHE A 63 -2.13 -2.52 6.26
CA PHE A 63 -3.24 -3.36 6.71
C PHE A 63 -3.38 -4.65 5.88
N LEU A 64 -3.13 -4.57 4.58
CA LEU A 64 -3.26 -5.69 3.63
C LEU A 64 -2.01 -6.57 3.54
N HIS A 65 -0.88 -6.17 4.12
CA HIS A 65 0.36 -6.92 4.00
C HIS A 65 0.33 -8.19 4.85
N PHE A 66 0.75 -9.34 4.28
CA PHE A 66 0.87 -10.65 4.94
C PHE A 66 2.25 -11.27 4.78
#